data_AF-A0A0M2S011-F1
#
_entry.id   AF-A0A0M2S011-F1
#
_cell.length_a   1.000
_cell.length_b   1.000
_cell.length_c   1.000
_cell.angle_alpha   90.00
_cell.angle_beta   90.00
_cell.angle_gamma   90.00
#
_symmetry.space_group_name_H-M   'P 1'
#
loop_
_entity.id
_entity.type
_entity.pdbx_description
1 polymer ?
#
loop_
_entity_poly.entity_id
_entity_poly.type
_entity_poly.pdbx_seq_one_letter_code
_entity_poly.pdbx_strand_id
1 'polypeptide(L)'
;MAVRVPRYHVYRFPGRKPFSATRSLRQEWRICAHLHPRGFPVAEPLELVETAAGPVLVSRFLPGEPAGLDGGQVGELLARLHDTPVPPRLAPVDHDGYPVAEAIGRRLSRRWEQLRAYLPDLPEAPSVERATAALAPVGRAAVLLHLDLRADNLLTEHGRITGWVDWTCAMVGHPGAELARLSEYAQLPENGLRERDVLAGYRGRAALPVLEPALEPWSGWTPYSCSASSSSPTRPTRPGRSGSGGGSRN
;
A
#
# COMPACT_ATOMS: atom_id res chain seq x y z
N MET A 1 -17.27 6.32 -21.42
CA MET A 1 -15.84 6.17 -21.79
C MET A 1 -15.05 7.20 -21.01
N ALA A 2 -13.81 6.90 -20.63
CA ALA A 2 -12.91 7.80 -19.90
C ALA A 2 -11.59 7.94 -20.68
N VAL A 3 -10.97 9.11 -20.57
CA VAL A 3 -9.73 9.45 -21.27
C VAL A 3 -8.72 9.95 -20.24
N ARG A 4 -7.59 9.25 -20.10
CA ARG A 4 -6.46 9.65 -19.26
C ARG A 4 -5.42 10.35 -20.12
N VAL A 5 -5.34 11.67 -19.97
CA VAL A 5 -4.30 12.50 -20.58
C VAL A 5 -3.23 12.79 -19.52
N PRO A 6 -1.97 12.43 -19.75
CA PRO A 6 -0.91 12.69 -18.80
C PRO A 6 -0.60 14.18 -18.76
N ARG A 7 -0.43 14.72 -17.55
CA ARG A 7 -0.07 16.14 -17.34
C ARG A 7 1.29 16.51 -17.92
N TYR A 8 2.20 15.54 -18.02
CA TYR A 8 3.57 15.72 -18.49
C TYR A 8 3.95 14.59 -19.44
N HIS A 9 4.79 14.87 -20.44
CA HIS A 9 5.36 13.83 -21.31
C HIS A 9 6.40 12.96 -20.61
N VAL A 10 7.10 13.54 -19.62
CA VAL A 10 8.12 12.87 -18.82
C VAL A 10 7.84 13.20 -17.36
N TYR A 11 7.70 12.15 -16.56
CA TYR A 11 7.53 12.27 -15.11
C TYR A 11 8.90 12.35 -14.45
N ARG A 12 9.04 13.31 -13.53
CA ARG A 12 10.23 13.50 -12.70
C ARG A 12 9.76 13.55 -11.25
N PHE A 13 9.76 12.38 -10.61
CA PHE A 13 9.40 12.28 -9.21
C PHE A 13 10.67 12.21 -8.35
N PRO A 14 10.68 12.87 -7.18
CA PRO A 14 11.70 12.65 -6.16
C PRO A 14 11.89 11.14 -5.90
N GLY A 15 13.13 10.67 -5.87
CA GLY A 15 13.48 9.28 -5.58
C GLY A 15 13.35 8.30 -6.75
N ARG A 16 12.90 8.74 -7.94
CA ARG A 16 12.73 7.88 -9.13
C ARG A 16 13.57 8.35 -10.31
N LYS A 17 14.03 7.42 -11.15
CA LYS A 17 14.57 7.81 -12.46
C LYS A 17 13.43 8.43 -13.29
N PRO A 18 13.70 9.46 -14.11
CA PRO A 18 12.69 9.98 -15.03
C PRO A 18 12.17 8.90 -15.98
N PHE A 19 10.87 8.91 -16.26
CA PHE A 19 10.25 7.99 -17.20
C PHE A 19 9.18 8.68 -18.04
N SER A 20 8.94 8.17 -19.25
CA SER A 20 7.95 8.75 -20.16
C SER A 20 6.52 8.40 -19.75
N ALA A 21 5.59 9.30 -20.07
CA ALA A 21 4.17 9.05 -19.87
C ALA A 21 3.67 7.84 -20.66
N THR A 22 4.17 7.61 -21.87
CA THR A 22 3.86 6.40 -22.66
C THR A 22 4.23 5.14 -21.88
N ARG A 23 5.39 5.11 -21.20
CA ARG A 23 5.81 3.94 -20.40
C ARG A 23 4.85 3.71 -19.22
N SER A 24 4.44 4.78 -18.55
CA SER A 24 3.48 4.76 -17.44
C SER A 24 2.10 4.24 -17.88
N LEU A 25 1.53 4.84 -18.93
CA LEU A 25 0.21 4.46 -19.45
C LEU A 25 0.21 3.04 -20.04
N ARG A 26 1.32 2.62 -20.65
CA ARG A 26 1.47 1.23 -21.15
C ARG A 26 1.51 0.22 -20.00
N GLN A 27 2.11 0.56 -18.86
CA GLN A 27 2.04 -0.29 -17.66
C GLN A 27 0.60 -0.44 -17.19
N GLU A 28 -0.10 0.68 -17.00
CA GLU A 28 -1.50 0.66 -16.57
C GLU A 28 -2.39 -0.10 -17.55
N TRP A 29 -2.27 0.16 -18.86
CA TRP A 29 -3.00 -0.59 -19.89
C TRP A 29 -2.78 -2.10 -19.76
N ARG A 30 -1.53 -2.56 -19.59
CA ARG A 30 -1.20 -3.99 -19.45
C ARG A 30 -1.80 -4.62 -18.21
N ILE A 31 -1.74 -3.90 -17.09
CA ILE A 31 -2.28 -4.39 -15.82
C ILE A 31 -3.81 -4.47 -15.91
N CYS A 32 -4.47 -3.40 -16.34
CA CYS A 32 -5.93 -3.37 -16.47
C CYS A 32 -6.43 -4.41 -17.50
N ALA A 33 -5.75 -4.58 -18.63
CA ALA A 33 -6.11 -5.59 -19.65
C ALA A 33 -6.01 -7.02 -19.12
N HIS A 34 -5.12 -7.25 -18.14
CA HIS A 34 -4.98 -8.54 -17.48
C HIS A 34 -6.01 -8.74 -16.36
N LEU A 35 -6.30 -7.72 -15.57
CA LEU A 35 -7.16 -7.81 -14.39
C LEU A 35 -8.65 -7.75 -14.73
N HIS A 36 -9.06 -6.91 -15.68
CA HIS A 36 -10.47 -6.74 -16.08
C HIS A 36 -11.17 -8.07 -16.46
N PRO A 37 -10.66 -8.89 -17.40
CA PRO A 37 -11.32 -10.14 -17.77
C PRO A 37 -11.36 -11.18 -16.61
N ARG A 38 -10.60 -10.95 -15.54
CA ARG A 38 -10.61 -11.76 -14.32
C ARG A 38 -11.61 -11.25 -13.28
N GLY A 39 -12.43 -10.26 -13.65
CA GLY A 39 -13.49 -9.68 -12.83
C GLY A 39 -13.00 -8.72 -11.75
N PHE A 40 -11.81 -8.14 -11.89
CA PHE A 40 -11.38 -7.07 -10.99
C PHE A 40 -12.12 -5.77 -11.32
N PRO A 41 -12.42 -4.92 -10.33
CA PRO A 41 -13.04 -3.61 -10.55
C PRO A 41 -11.99 -2.62 -11.10
N VAL A 42 -11.47 -2.87 -12.30
CA VAL A 42 -10.53 -1.97 -12.98
C VAL A 42 -11.12 -1.53 -14.30
N ALA A 43 -10.66 -0.41 -14.84
CA ALA A 43 -11.19 0.09 -16.10
C ALA A 43 -10.78 -0.84 -17.23
N GLU A 44 -11.73 -1.27 -18.07
CA GLU A 44 -11.41 -1.97 -19.32
C GLU A 44 -10.59 -1.03 -20.20
N PRO A 45 -9.31 -1.33 -20.48
CA PRO A 45 -8.53 -0.48 -21.36
C PRO A 45 -8.93 -0.78 -22.80
N LEU A 46 -9.29 0.26 -23.55
CA LEU A 46 -9.75 0.15 -24.93
C LEU A 46 -8.59 0.39 -25.89
N GLU A 47 -7.85 1.49 -25.70
CA GLU A 47 -6.77 1.86 -26.61
C GLU A 47 -5.73 2.76 -25.93
N LEU A 48 -4.46 2.62 -26.33
CA LEU A 48 -3.39 3.56 -26.02
C LEU A 48 -2.97 4.24 -27.32
N VAL A 49 -3.33 5.52 -27.46
CA VAL A 49 -3.17 6.30 -28.69
C VAL A 49 -2.04 7.31 -28.53
N GLU A 50 -1.13 7.36 -29.51
CA GLU A 50 -0.16 8.46 -29.60
C GLU A 50 -0.79 9.61 -30.40
N THR A 51 -0.83 10.81 -29.81
CA THR A 51 -1.38 12.01 -30.44
C THR A 51 -0.28 13.08 -30.59
N ALA A 52 -0.56 14.15 -31.33
CA ALA A 52 0.35 15.30 -31.42
C ALA A 52 0.62 15.95 -30.04
N ALA A 53 -0.33 15.85 -29.10
CA ALA A 53 -0.20 16.36 -27.74
C ALA A 53 0.41 15.35 -26.76
N GLY A 54 0.74 14.13 -27.20
CA GLY A 54 1.28 13.05 -26.37
C GLY A 54 0.39 11.81 -26.29
N PRO A 55 0.80 10.82 -25.48
CA PRO A 55 0.08 9.55 -25.35
C PRO A 55 -1.21 9.73 -24.54
N VAL A 56 -2.26 9.02 -24.93
CA VAL A 56 -3.58 9.05 -24.29
C VAL A 56 -4.06 7.62 -24.08
N LEU A 57 -4.50 7.29 -22.86
CA LEU A 57 -5.14 6.01 -22.56
C LEU A 57 -6.65 6.19 -22.54
N VAL A 58 -7.34 5.46 -23.41
CA VAL A 58 -8.80 5.41 -23.51
C VAL A 58 -9.29 4.12 -22.85
N SER A 59 -10.26 4.24 -21.94
CA SER A 59 -10.80 3.11 -21.17
C SER A 59 -12.32 3.21 -21.01
N ARG A 60 -12.98 2.11 -20.63
CA ARG A 60 -14.36 2.17 -20.15
C ARG A 60 -14.41 2.98 -18.86
N PHE A 61 -15.44 3.81 -18.74
CA PHE A 61 -15.65 4.63 -17.55
C PHE A 61 -16.04 3.73 -16.38
N LEU A 62 -15.45 3.95 -15.21
CA LEU A 62 -15.81 3.30 -13.97
C LEU A 62 -16.78 4.22 -13.21
N PRO A 63 -18.01 3.78 -12.88
CA PRO A 63 -18.92 4.55 -12.04
C PRO A 63 -18.49 4.51 -10.58
N GLY A 64 -18.93 5.50 -9.81
CA GLY A 64 -18.72 5.59 -8.37
C GLY A 64 -17.89 6.78 -7.94
N GLU A 65 -17.84 7.01 -6.63
CA GLU A 65 -17.15 8.12 -5.98
C GLU A 65 -16.10 7.59 -5.00
N PRO A 66 -15.03 8.36 -4.71
CA PRO A 66 -14.03 8.00 -3.70
C PRO A 66 -14.57 8.24 -2.27
N ALA A 67 -15.60 7.49 -1.87
CA ALA A 67 -16.23 7.59 -0.55
C ALA A 67 -16.76 6.23 -0.07
N GLY A 68 -17.12 6.10 1.21
CA GLY A 68 -17.89 4.96 1.72
C GLY A 68 -17.18 3.60 1.66
N LEU A 69 -15.85 3.57 1.76
CA LEU A 69 -15.05 2.35 1.66
C LEU A 69 -15.17 1.46 2.90
N ASP A 70 -15.41 0.18 2.67
CA ASP A 70 -15.24 -0.87 3.66
C ASP A 70 -13.81 -1.44 3.57
N GLY A 71 -13.01 -1.23 4.62
CA GLY A 71 -11.65 -1.74 4.69
C GLY A 71 -11.56 -3.26 4.53
N GLY A 72 -12.58 -4.01 5.00
CA GLY A 72 -12.65 -5.46 4.80
C GLY A 72 -12.69 -5.84 3.32
N GLN A 73 -13.56 -5.21 2.53
CA GLN A 73 -13.64 -5.42 1.08
C GLN A 73 -12.31 -5.07 0.37
N VAL A 74 -11.64 -4.01 0.81
CA VAL A 74 -10.32 -3.63 0.28
C VAL A 74 -9.29 -4.73 0.55
N GLY A 75 -9.29 -5.26 1.78
CA GLY A 75 -8.41 -6.37 2.17
C GLY A 75 -8.63 -7.63 1.35
N GLU A 76 -9.89 -8.02 1.14
CA GLU A 76 -10.26 -9.18 0.32
C GLU A 76 -9.82 -9.01 -1.14
N LEU A 77 -10.03 -7.80 -1.70
CA LEU A 77 -9.62 -7.46 -3.06
C LEU A 77 -8.09 -7.50 -3.20
N LEU A 78 -7.36 -7.01 -2.21
CA LEU A 78 -5.90 -7.04 -2.19
C LEU A 78 -5.35 -8.47 -2.12
N ALA A 79 -5.91 -9.32 -1.26
CA ALA A 79 -5.53 -10.73 -1.18
C ALA A 79 -5.78 -11.46 -2.51
N ARG A 80 -6.90 -11.14 -3.19
CA ARG A 80 -7.21 -11.67 -4.51
C ARG A 80 -6.21 -11.18 -5.58
N LEU A 81 -5.76 -9.93 -5.51
CA LEU A 81 -4.72 -9.41 -6.40
C LEU A 81 -3.41 -10.21 -6.23
N HIS A 82 -3.00 -10.45 -4.98
CA HIS A 82 -1.77 -11.19 -4.68
C HIS A 82 -1.82 -12.66 -5.11
N ASP A 83 -3.00 -13.26 -5.19
CA ASP A 83 -3.20 -14.62 -5.70
C ASP A 83 -3.29 -14.67 -7.24
N THR A 84 -3.42 -13.52 -7.91
CA THR A 84 -3.55 -13.46 -9.36
C THR A 84 -2.19 -13.58 -10.04
N PRO A 85 -2.05 -14.43 -11.09
CA PRO A 85 -0.81 -14.51 -11.85
C PRO A 85 -0.36 -13.14 -12.37
N VAL A 86 0.93 -12.84 -12.28
CA VAL A 86 1.49 -11.59 -12.80
C VAL A 86 1.22 -11.46 -14.31
N PRO A 87 0.85 -10.26 -14.82
CA PRO A 87 0.70 -10.07 -16.25
C PRO A 87 1.98 -10.47 -17.02
N PRO A 88 1.88 -11.31 -18.07
CA PRO A 88 3.06 -11.76 -18.80
C PRO A 88 3.88 -10.59 -19.35
N ARG A 89 5.21 -10.68 -19.22
CA ARG A 89 6.17 -9.67 -19.72
C ARG A 89 5.95 -8.27 -19.13
N LEU A 90 5.28 -8.15 -17.99
CA LEU A 90 5.21 -6.88 -17.27
C LEU A 90 6.64 -6.51 -16.82
N ALA A 91 7.07 -5.32 -17.22
CA ALA A 91 8.33 -4.72 -16.79
C ALA A 91 7.98 -3.43 -16.04
N PRO A 92 7.79 -3.49 -14.71
CA PRO A 92 7.30 -2.33 -13.97
C PRO A 92 8.21 -1.12 -14.13
N VAL A 93 7.59 0.06 -14.20
CA VAL A 93 8.28 1.35 -14.34
C VAL A 93 9.29 1.51 -13.22
N ASP A 94 8.83 1.28 -11.99
CA ASP A 94 9.57 1.45 -10.75
C ASP A 94 10.65 0.41 -10.50
N HIS A 95 10.74 -0.65 -11.32
CA HIS A 95 11.87 -1.56 -11.28
C HIS A 95 13.13 -0.92 -11.89
N ASP A 96 12.98 0.09 -12.76
CA ASP A 96 14.11 0.74 -13.45
C ASP A 96 15.07 -0.23 -14.18
N GLY A 97 14.58 -1.44 -14.55
CA GLY A 97 15.37 -2.50 -15.17
C GLY A 97 16.10 -3.43 -14.19
N TYR A 98 15.92 -3.24 -12.89
CA TYR A 98 16.57 -4.04 -11.85
C TYR A 98 15.63 -5.09 -11.24
N PRO A 99 16.17 -6.14 -10.59
CA PRO A 99 15.42 -6.99 -9.68
C PRO A 99 14.74 -6.16 -8.57
N VAL A 100 13.60 -6.62 -8.06
CA VAL A 100 12.76 -5.85 -7.12
C VAL A 100 13.50 -5.36 -5.88
N ALA A 101 14.36 -6.20 -5.27
CA ALA A 101 15.12 -5.83 -4.08
C ALA A 101 16.10 -4.67 -4.37
N GLU A 102 16.81 -4.73 -5.50
CA GLU A 102 17.73 -3.67 -5.92
C GLU A 102 16.96 -2.40 -6.33
N ALA A 103 15.83 -2.55 -7.01
CA ALA A 103 14.97 -1.43 -7.38
C ALA A 103 14.51 -0.65 -6.12
N ILE A 104 14.05 -1.36 -5.09
CA ILE A 104 13.64 -0.76 -3.81
C ILE A 104 14.86 -0.13 -3.12
N GLY A 105 15.99 -0.83 -3.01
CA GLY A 105 17.21 -0.31 -2.39
C GLY A 105 17.71 0.99 -3.04
N ARG A 106 17.70 1.05 -4.38
CA ARG A 106 18.05 2.27 -5.14
C ARG A 106 17.05 3.40 -4.92
N ARG A 107 15.74 3.10 -4.86
CA ARG A 107 14.70 4.10 -4.58
C ARG A 107 14.82 4.67 -3.17
N LEU A 108 15.10 3.80 -2.18
CA LEU A 108 15.32 4.20 -0.79
C LEU A 108 16.50 5.17 -0.71
N SER A 109 17.66 4.79 -1.25
CA SER A 109 18.86 5.63 -1.26
C SER A 109 18.61 7.01 -1.90
N ARG A 110 17.99 7.06 -3.09
CA ARG A 110 17.65 8.34 -3.76
C ARG A 110 16.68 9.20 -2.95
N ARG A 111 15.66 8.58 -2.35
CA ARG A 111 14.69 9.30 -1.52
C ARG A 111 15.34 9.81 -0.24
N TRP A 112 16.23 9.05 0.36
CA TRP A 112 16.97 9.42 1.56
C TRP A 112 17.87 10.63 1.31
N GLU A 113 18.62 10.62 0.22
CA GLU A 113 19.46 11.75 -0.19
C GLU A 113 18.64 13.04 -0.34
N GLN A 114 17.43 12.95 -0.87
CA GLN A 114 16.53 14.09 -1.01
C GLN A 114 15.93 14.53 0.33
N LEU A 115 15.55 13.59 1.19
CA LEU A 115 15.08 13.93 2.53
C LEU A 115 16.14 14.67 3.34
N ARG A 116 17.43 14.34 3.19
CA ARG A 116 18.52 15.08 3.83
C ARG A 116 18.57 16.55 3.44
N ALA A 117 18.09 16.92 2.25
CA ALA A 117 18.01 18.33 1.86
C ALA A 117 16.99 19.13 2.69
N TYR A 118 16.03 18.45 3.32
CA TYR A 118 14.99 19.05 4.17
C TYR A 118 15.20 18.72 5.66
N LEU A 119 15.88 17.62 5.96
CA LEU A 119 16.13 17.10 7.29
C LEU A 119 17.65 16.85 7.42
N PRO A 120 18.45 17.90 7.71
CA PRO A 120 19.91 17.79 7.72
C PRO A 120 20.44 16.82 8.79
N ASP A 121 19.68 16.61 9.87
CA ASP A 121 20.04 15.71 10.98
C ASP A 121 19.63 14.24 10.74
N LEU A 122 19.14 13.91 9.56
CA LEU A 122 18.79 12.53 9.19
C LEU A 122 20.08 11.67 9.21
N PRO A 123 20.05 10.45 9.78
CA PRO A 123 21.23 9.59 9.80
C PRO A 123 21.68 9.22 8.39
N GLU A 124 22.88 8.66 8.27
CA GLU A 124 23.40 8.22 6.98
C GLU A 124 22.47 7.20 6.31
N ALA A 125 22.25 7.35 5.01
CA ALA A 125 21.46 6.40 4.25
C ALA A 125 22.15 5.03 4.24
N PRO A 126 21.41 3.91 4.34
CA PRO A 126 22.01 2.62 4.02
C PRO A 126 22.48 2.63 2.56
N SER A 127 23.64 2.01 2.29
CA SER A 127 24.08 1.82 0.91
C SER A 127 23.06 0.99 0.13
N VAL A 128 23.06 1.14 -1.19
CA VAL A 128 22.17 0.37 -2.07
C VAL A 128 22.39 -1.13 -1.89
N GLU A 129 23.64 -1.56 -1.74
CA GLU A 129 24.03 -2.96 -1.54
C GLU A 129 23.47 -3.49 -0.22
N ARG A 130 23.63 -2.73 0.87
CA ARG A 130 23.10 -3.10 2.19
C ARG A 130 21.57 -3.18 2.18
N ALA A 131 20.90 -2.21 1.58
CA ALA A 131 19.45 -2.21 1.43
C ALA A 131 18.96 -3.39 0.57
N THR A 132 19.64 -3.66 -0.54
CA THR A 132 19.31 -4.78 -1.43
C THR A 132 19.47 -6.13 -0.73
N ALA A 133 20.56 -6.31 0.01
CA ALA A 133 20.81 -7.53 0.78
C ALA A 133 19.73 -7.77 1.85
N ALA A 134 19.35 -6.71 2.58
CA ALA A 134 18.27 -6.79 3.56
C ALA A 134 16.91 -7.15 2.93
N LEU A 135 16.69 -6.75 1.68
CA LEU A 135 15.46 -7.00 0.93
C LEU A 135 15.49 -8.29 0.09
N ALA A 136 16.58 -9.06 0.11
CA ALA A 136 16.70 -10.29 -0.66
C ALA A 136 15.54 -11.30 -0.43
N PRO A 137 15.01 -11.49 0.81
CA PRO A 137 13.85 -12.37 1.04
C PRO A 137 12.59 -11.94 0.28
N VAL A 138 12.42 -10.63 0.04
CA VAL A 138 11.28 -10.01 -0.69
C VAL A 138 11.35 -10.31 -2.20
N GLY A 139 12.43 -10.92 -2.70
CA GLY A 139 12.57 -11.29 -4.11
C GLY A 139 12.00 -12.66 -4.51
N ARG A 140 11.59 -13.52 -3.55
CA ARG A 140 11.31 -14.95 -3.80
C ARG A 140 9.86 -15.27 -4.15
N ALA A 141 8.90 -14.44 -3.73
CA ALA A 141 7.52 -14.49 -4.19
C ALA A 141 7.27 -13.26 -5.06
N ALA A 142 6.72 -13.47 -6.25
CA ALA A 142 6.50 -12.41 -7.24
C ALA A 142 5.01 -12.33 -7.56
N VAL A 143 4.31 -11.45 -6.85
CA VAL A 143 2.90 -11.12 -7.11
C VAL A 143 2.80 -9.71 -7.66
N LEU A 144 1.67 -9.37 -8.26
CA LEU A 144 1.40 -8.00 -8.69
C LEU A 144 1.09 -7.15 -7.44
N LEU A 145 1.81 -6.04 -7.29
CA LEU A 145 1.64 -5.07 -6.21
C LEU A 145 1.08 -3.76 -6.78
N HIS A 146 0.19 -3.10 -6.05
CA HIS A 146 -0.35 -1.79 -6.40
C HIS A 146 0.53 -0.64 -5.88
N LEU A 147 0.99 -0.74 -4.61
CA LEU A 147 1.89 0.16 -3.88
C LEU A 147 1.41 1.60 -3.68
N ASP A 148 0.21 1.91 -4.14
CA ASP A 148 -0.47 3.19 -3.88
C ASP A 148 -1.90 2.96 -3.38
N LEU A 149 -2.08 2.03 -2.46
CA LEU A 149 -3.38 1.68 -1.90
C LEU A 149 -3.86 2.76 -0.92
N ARG A 150 -4.75 3.64 -1.42
CA ARG A 150 -5.39 4.74 -0.69
C ARG A 150 -6.85 4.90 -1.11
N ALA A 151 -7.65 5.55 -0.27
CA ALA A 151 -9.07 5.75 -0.52
C ALA A 151 -9.36 6.45 -1.85
N ASP A 152 -8.58 7.47 -2.21
CA ASP A 152 -8.72 8.23 -3.47
C ASP A 152 -8.50 7.39 -4.73
N ASN A 153 -7.81 6.25 -4.62
CA ASN A 153 -7.55 5.35 -5.74
C ASN A 153 -8.60 4.23 -5.84
N LEU A 154 -9.67 4.30 -5.03
CA LEU A 154 -10.78 3.35 -5.03
C LEU A 154 -12.09 4.11 -5.26
N LEU A 155 -12.96 3.53 -6.07
CA LEU A 155 -14.32 4.04 -6.32
C LEU A 155 -15.32 3.09 -5.69
N THR A 156 -16.38 3.64 -5.12
CA THR A 156 -17.49 2.84 -4.63
C THR A 156 -18.83 3.31 -5.16
N GLU A 157 -19.76 2.37 -5.22
CA GLU A 157 -21.17 2.63 -5.45
C GLU A 157 -21.98 1.63 -4.60
N HIS A 158 -23.00 2.12 -3.88
CA HIS A 158 -23.87 1.28 -3.04
C HIS A 158 -23.10 0.36 -2.07
N GLY A 159 -22.01 0.87 -1.47
CA GLY A 159 -21.19 0.14 -0.50
C GLY A 159 -20.36 -1.00 -1.10
N ARG A 160 -20.13 -0.98 -2.42
CA ARG A 160 -19.26 -1.95 -3.12
C ARG A 160 -18.16 -1.21 -3.88
N ILE A 161 -16.96 -1.78 -3.90
CA ILE A 161 -15.86 -1.29 -4.71
C ILE A 161 -16.18 -1.54 -6.20
N THR A 162 -16.30 -0.46 -6.96
CA THR A 162 -16.58 -0.45 -8.40
C THR A 162 -15.36 -0.07 -9.23
N GLY A 163 -14.34 0.53 -8.60
CA GLY A 163 -13.12 0.93 -9.28
C GLY A 163 -11.87 0.85 -8.42
N TRP A 164 -10.76 0.48 -9.04
CA TRP A 164 -9.41 0.52 -8.51
C TRP A 164 -8.49 1.08 -9.59
N VAL A 165 -8.01 2.31 -9.36
CA VAL A 165 -7.33 3.13 -10.35
C VAL A 165 -5.90 3.46 -9.93
N ASP A 166 -5.15 4.04 -10.86
CA ASP A 166 -3.78 4.52 -10.67
C ASP A 166 -2.70 3.44 -10.42
N TRP A 167 -2.53 2.57 -11.42
CA TRP A 167 -1.52 1.50 -11.41
C TRP A 167 -0.09 1.96 -11.73
N THR A 168 0.22 3.25 -11.59
CA THR A 168 1.51 3.82 -12.01
C THR A 168 2.65 3.48 -11.04
N CYS A 169 2.33 3.20 -9.78
CA CYS A 169 3.29 2.72 -8.76
C CYS A 169 3.42 1.19 -8.73
N ALA A 170 2.67 0.48 -9.56
CA ALA A 170 2.64 -0.98 -9.51
C ALA A 170 4.02 -1.59 -9.74
N MET A 171 4.30 -2.67 -9.02
CA MET A 171 5.55 -3.44 -9.06
C MET A 171 5.25 -4.94 -9.04
N VAL A 172 6.29 -5.76 -9.23
CA VAL A 172 6.21 -7.21 -9.06
C VAL A 172 7.18 -7.62 -7.96
N GLY A 173 6.68 -8.19 -6.88
CA GLY A 173 7.51 -8.56 -5.73
C GLY A 173 6.72 -9.26 -4.64
N HIS A 174 7.32 -9.37 -3.46
CA HIS A 174 6.68 -10.05 -2.33
C HIS A 174 5.51 -9.21 -1.78
N PRO A 175 4.37 -9.84 -1.46
CA PRO A 175 3.18 -9.14 -0.94
C PRO A 175 3.44 -8.37 0.36
N GLY A 176 4.46 -8.77 1.14
CA GLY A 176 4.87 -8.01 2.33
C GLY A 176 5.32 -6.58 2.04
N ALA A 177 5.81 -6.27 0.83
CA ALA A 177 6.15 -4.90 0.44
C ALA A 177 4.89 -4.01 0.30
N GLU A 178 3.79 -4.57 -0.22
CA GLU A 178 2.49 -3.88 -0.28
C GLU A 178 1.95 -3.60 1.12
N LEU A 179 2.01 -4.60 2.01
CA LEU A 179 1.52 -4.43 3.38
C LEU A 179 2.36 -3.45 4.19
N ALA A 180 3.67 -3.45 4.02
CA ALA A 180 4.54 -2.44 4.63
C ALA A 180 4.18 -1.03 4.13
N ARG A 181 3.93 -0.89 2.82
CA ARG A 181 3.52 0.40 2.22
C ARG A 181 2.15 0.87 2.70
N LEU A 182 1.20 -0.05 2.85
CA LEU A 182 -0.10 0.21 3.47
C LEU A 182 0.06 0.70 4.91
N SER A 183 0.92 0.05 5.70
CA SER A 183 1.19 0.43 7.09
C SER A 183 1.75 1.85 7.20
N GLU A 184 2.71 2.19 6.33
CA GLU A 184 3.24 3.57 6.23
C GLU A 184 2.14 4.59 5.90
N TYR A 185 1.29 4.29 4.90
CA TYR A 185 0.24 5.20 4.47
C TYR A 185 -0.91 5.33 5.46
N ALA A 186 -1.24 4.28 6.20
CA ALA A 186 -2.28 4.33 7.22
C ALA A 186 -1.97 5.29 8.37
N GLN A 187 -0.71 5.74 8.51
CA GLN A 187 -0.35 6.80 9.45
C GLN A 187 -0.74 8.21 8.98
N LEU A 188 -1.06 8.38 7.69
CA LEU A 188 -1.50 9.63 7.10
C LEU A 188 -3.03 9.68 7.11
N PRO A 189 -3.68 10.65 7.79
CA PRO A 189 -5.14 10.77 7.80
C PRO A 189 -5.76 10.83 6.41
N GLU A 190 -5.04 11.44 5.45
CA GLU A 190 -5.45 11.62 4.05
C GLU A 190 -5.52 10.29 3.29
N ASN A 191 -4.89 9.23 3.77
CA ASN A 191 -4.96 7.92 3.12
C ASN A 191 -6.38 7.34 3.14
N GLY A 192 -7.19 7.70 4.13
CA GLY A 192 -8.60 7.31 4.23
C GLY A 192 -8.86 5.81 4.50
N LEU A 193 -7.82 4.98 4.62
CA LEU A 193 -7.92 3.56 4.95
C LEU A 193 -7.37 3.26 6.34
N ARG A 194 -8.07 2.42 7.08
CA ARG A 194 -7.60 1.88 8.37
C ARG A 194 -6.90 0.55 8.14
N GLU A 195 -5.60 0.50 8.42
CA GLU A 195 -4.79 -0.71 8.25
C GLU A 195 -5.42 -1.94 8.90
N ARG A 196 -5.89 -1.82 10.16
CA ARG A 196 -6.51 -2.92 10.90
C ARG A 196 -7.65 -3.59 10.12
N ASP A 197 -8.51 -2.80 9.49
CA ASP A 197 -9.69 -3.29 8.80
C ASP A 197 -9.31 -3.97 7.47
N VAL A 198 -8.35 -3.38 6.75
CA VAL A 198 -7.77 -3.97 5.53
C VAL A 198 -7.07 -5.30 5.84
N LEU A 199 -6.27 -5.37 6.90
CA LEU A 199 -5.61 -6.62 7.30
C LEU A 199 -6.62 -7.68 7.76
N ALA A 200 -7.74 -7.28 8.38
CA ALA A 200 -8.80 -8.22 8.74
C ALA A 200 -9.44 -8.86 7.50
N GLY A 201 -9.81 -8.05 6.50
CA GLY A 201 -10.34 -8.54 5.22
C GLY A 201 -9.35 -9.42 4.46
N TYR A 202 -8.07 -9.01 4.43
CA TYR A 202 -7.01 -9.80 3.80
C TYR A 202 -6.90 -11.20 4.42
N ARG A 203 -6.86 -11.28 5.76
CA ARG A 203 -6.80 -12.55 6.52
C ARG A 203 -8.01 -13.45 6.28
N GLY A 204 -9.16 -12.87 5.95
CA GLY A 204 -10.35 -13.62 5.57
C GLY A 204 -10.18 -14.46 4.31
N ARG A 205 -9.20 -14.13 3.45
CA ARG A 205 -8.96 -14.80 2.16
C ARG A 205 -7.60 -15.49 2.07
N ALA A 206 -6.55 -14.93 2.68
CA ALA A 206 -5.20 -15.46 2.60
C ALA A 206 -4.42 -15.24 3.90
N ALA A 207 -3.47 -16.11 4.19
CA ALA A 207 -2.53 -15.88 5.30
C ALA A 207 -1.72 -14.60 5.03
N LEU A 208 -1.42 -13.84 6.09
CA LEU A 208 -0.48 -12.73 5.94
C LEU A 208 0.89 -13.27 5.52
N PRO A 209 1.58 -12.58 4.60
CA PRO A 209 2.90 -12.98 4.19
C PRO A 209 3.86 -12.86 5.37
N VAL A 210 4.58 -13.95 5.65
CA VAL A 210 5.66 -13.94 6.63
C VAL A 210 6.90 -13.36 5.96
N LEU A 211 7.40 -12.25 6.51
CA LEU A 211 8.74 -11.79 6.18
C LEU A 211 9.70 -12.58 7.08
N GLU A 212 10.65 -13.30 6.48
CA GLU A 212 11.68 -14.01 7.23
C GLU A 212 12.37 -13.04 8.23
N PRO A 213 12.64 -13.44 9.49
CA PRO A 213 13.10 -12.56 10.57
C PRO A 213 14.47 -11.88 10.38
N ALA A 214 15.09 -11.97 9.21
CA ALA A 214 16.32 -11.24 8.88
C ALA A 214 16.17 -9.70 8.94
N LEU A 215 14.99 -9.21 9.33
CA LEU A 215 14.60 -7.81 9.52
C LEU A 215 14.39 -7.39 10.99
N GLU A 216 14.84 -8.17 11.98
CA GLU A 216 14.91 -7.70 13.39
C GLU A 216 16.18 -6.87 13.68
N PRO A 217 16.10 -5.81 14.51
CA PRO A 217 15.35 -4.59 14.25
C PRO A 217 16.30 -3.39 14.07
N TRP A 218 15.93 -2.48 13.17
CA TRP A 218 16.22 -1.07 13.38
C TRP A 218 15.35 -0.68 14.58
N SER A 219 15.97 -0.60 15.76
CA SER A 219 15.33 -0.57 17.08
C SER A 219 14.08 0.32 17.14
N GLY A 220 12.89 -0.29 17.11
CA GLY A 220 11.61 0.38 17.36
C GLY A 220 10.41 -0.10 16.53
N TRP A 221 10.60 -0.82 15.41
CA TRP A 221 9.48 -1.25 14.56
C TRP A 221 9.12 -2.72 14.78
N THR A 222 8.11 -3.00 15.60
CA THR A 222 7.45 -4.32 15.67
C THR A 222 6.22 -4.33 14.74
N PRO A 223 6.23 -5.08 13.62
CA PRO A 223 5.18 -4.96 12.62
C PRO A 223 3.82 -5.52 13.09
N TYR A 224 3.74 -6.33 14.15
CA TYR A 224 2.50 -7.03 14.51
C TYR A 224 2.29 -7.27 16.01
N SER A 225 2.61 -6.32 16.89
CA SER A 225 2.20 -6.41 18.30
C SER A 225 0.80 -5.82 18.50
N CYS A 226 -0.23 -6.57 18.09
CA CYS A 226 -1.58 -6.35 18.60
C CYS A 226 -1.67 -7.01 19.98
N SER A 227 -1.11 -6.36 21.01
CA SER A 227 -1.38 -6.76 22.38
C SER A 227 -2.84 -6.40 22.70
N ALA A 228 -3.72 -7.37 22.59
CA ALA A 228 -5.02 -7.34 23.23
C ALA A 228 -4.81 -7.34 24.75
N SER A 229 -4.58 -6.16 25.33
CA SER A 229 -4.68 -5.95 26.76
C SER A 229 -6.12 -5.58 27.07
N SER A 230 -6.97 -6.59 27.25
CA SER A 230 -8.26 -6.42 27.91
C SER A 230 -8.02 -6.02 29.37
N SER A 231 -7.98 -4.73 29.63
CA SER A 231 -8.02 -4.18 30.99
C SER A 231 -9.45 -3.74 31.28
N SER A 232 -10.27 -4.66 31.78
CA SER A 232 -11.52 -4.29 32.45
C SER A 232 -11.20 -3.42 33.67
N PRO A 233 -11.88 -2.29 33.90
CA PRO A 233 -11.70 -1.53 35.13
C PRO A 233 -12.34 -2.29 36.30
N THR A 234 -11.54 -3.07 37.03
CA THR A 234 -11.91 -3.57 38.35
C THR A 234 -12.06 -2.39 39.31
N ARG A 235 -13.32 -2.10 39.66
CA ARG A 235 -13.71 -1.21 40.75
C ARG A 235 -13.05 -1.67 42.06
N PRO A 236 -12.34 -0.82 42.81
CA PRO A 236 -11.82 -1.21 44.12
C PRO A 236 -12.97 -1.34 45.12
N THR A 237 -13.14 -2.56 45.64
CA THR A 237 -13.95 -2.87 46.81
C THR A 237 -13.31 -2.24 48.05
N ARG A 238 -14.06 -1.36 48.73
CA ARG A 238 -13.70 -0.88 50.07
C ARG A 238 -13.91 -2.02 51.09
N PRO A 239 -12.93 -2.35 51.94
CA PRO A 239 -13.16 -3.28 53.03
C PRO A 239 -13.95 -2.57 54.14
N GLY A 240 -15.11 -3.13 54.47
CA GLY A 240 -15.83 -2.78 55.69
C GLY A 240 -15.05 -3.26 56.91
N ARG A 241 -14.85 -2.38 57.88
CA ARG A 241 -14.64 -2.76 59.28
C ARG A 241 -15.65 -2.03 60.15
N SER A 242 -16.51 -2.86 60.72
CA SER A 242 -17.41 -2.63 61.84
C SER A 242 -16.71 -2.11 63.09
N GLY A 243 -17.42 -1.34 63.91
CA GLY A 243 -17.31 -1.47 65.36
C GLY A 243 -17.31 -0.18 66.18
N SER A 244 -18.53 0.23 66.58
CA SER A 244 -18.90 0.69 67.93
C SER A 244 -18.23 1.91 68.59
N GLY A 245 -19.06 2.92 68.84
CA GLY A 245 -19.46 3.24 70.21
C GLY A 245 -18.94 4.56 70.81
N GLY A 246 -19.86 5.47 71.15
CA GLY A 246 -19.61 6.47 72.19
C GLY A 246 -20.32 7.82 72.03
N GLY A 247 -21.45 8.00 72.73
CA GLY A 247 -21.65 9.19 73.57
C GLY A 247 -22.33 10.44 72.99
N SER A 248 -23.65 10.52 73.17
CA SER A 248 -24.38 11.55 73.95
C SER A 248 -23.96 13.04 73.85
N ARG A 249 -24.88 13.92 73.41
CA ARG A 249 -25.60 14.94 74.24
C ARG A 249 -26.32 15.99 73.36
N ASN A 250 -27.56 16.27 73.81
CA ASN A 250 -28.48 17.39 73.53
C ASN A 250 -28.97 17.64 72.10
#